data_AF-A0A9X2LTY0-F1
#
_entry.id   AF-A0A9X2LTY0-F1
#
_cell.length_a   1.000
_cell.length_b   1.000
_cell.length_c   1.000
_cell.angle_alpha   90.00
_cell.angle_beta   90.00
_cell.angle_gamma   90.00
#
_symmetry.space_group_name_H-M   'P 1'
#
loop_
_entity.id
_entity.type
_entity.pdbx_description
1 polymer ?
#
loop_
_entity_poly.entity_id
_entity_poly.type
_entity_poly.pdbx_seq_one_letter_code
_entity_poly.pdbx_strand_id
1 'polypeptide(L)'
;MTRTPLADVACSIARATDLFGDAWTALIMRDVLTGVTRFDDLAHDLGISRKVLAARLARLVEEGVLIRERYQERPPREHYRATAKGEELYPVLLALMEWGDRWYAGSAGPPARIRHLGCGRDTTPVSACAHCGEPLTVGNTTQLPGPGGRTGPGTRVLGPLLAAREGR
;
A
#
# COMPACT_ATOMS: atom_id res chain seq x y z
N MET A 1 -6.62 21.17 -7.41
CA MET A 1 -5.24 21.18 -6.87
C MET A 1 -4.41 20.18 -7.66
N THR A 2 -3.40 20.66 -8.38
CA THR A 2 -2.44 19.79 -9.06
C THR A 2 -1.54 19.16 -8.00
N ARG A 3 -1.48 17.82 -7.97
CA ARG A 3 -0.65 17.08 -7.02
C ARG A 3 0.83 17.36 -7.33
N THR A 4 1.62 17.68 -6.30
CA THR A 4 3.08 17.77 -6.42
C THR A 4 3.64 16.37 -6.67
N PRO A 5 4.37 16.13 -7.78
CA PRO A 5 5.01 14.84 -8.03
C PRO A 5 6.04 14.52 -6.93
N LEU A 6 6.01 13.30 -6.39
CA LEU A 6 6.94 12.86 -5.35
C LEU A 6 8.05 11.93 -5.85
N ALA A 7 8.03 11.58 -7.15
CA ALA A 7 8.97 10.64 -7.77
C ALA A 7 10.45 11.05 -7.58
N ASP A 8 10.75 12.34 -7.63
CA ASP A 8 12.13 12.86 -7.54
C ASP A 8 12.64 13.05 -6.11
N VAL A 9 11.76 12.90 -5.11
CA VAL A 9 12.15 12.97 -3.70
C VAL A 9 13.05 11.78 -3.37
N ALA A 10 14.14 12.02 -2.66
CA ALA A 10 15.07 10.99 -2.20
C ALA A 10 14.54 10.22 -0.98
N CYS A 11 13.33 9.71 -1.10
CA CYS A 11 12.62 8.99 -0.04
C CYS A 11 11.73 7.93 -0.68
N SER A 12 11.95 6.66 -0.36
CA SER A 12 11.15 5.55 -0.90
C SER A 12 9.68 5.66 -0.51
N ILE A 13 9.39 6.17 0.70
CA ILE A 13 8.01 6.45 1.12
C ILE A 13 7.39 7.50 0.22
N ALA A 14 8.09 8.60 -0.09
CA ALA A 14 7.55 9.65 -0.96
C ALA A 14 7.23 9.11 -2.36
N ARG A 15 8.14 8.32 -2.94
CA ARG A 15 7.94 7.69 -4.27
C ARG A 15 6.76 6.72 -4.27
N ALA A 16 6.67 5.86 -3.24
CA ALA A 16 5.54 4.94 -3.09
C ALA A 16 4.22 5.70 -2.91
N THR A 17 4.21 6.77 -2.11
CA THR A 17 3.05 7.65 -1.91
C THR A 17 2.64 8.34 -3.20
N ASP A 18 3.51 8.54 -4.19
CA ASP A 18 3.09 9.08 -5.48
C ASP A 18 2.00 8.20 -6.13
N LEU A 19 2.18 6.88 -6.03
CA LEU A 19 1.23 5.87 -6.47
C LEU A 19 0.10 5.64 -5.45
N PHE A 20 0.45 5.44 -4.17
CA PHE A 20 -0.48 5.05 -3.09
C PHE A 20 -1.22 6.19 -2.40
N GLY A 21 -0.83 7.43 -2.66
CA GLY A 21 -1.24 8.58 -1.87
C GLY A 21 -2.62 9.11 -2.20
N ASP A 22 -3.48 8.32 -2.84
CA ASP A 22 -4.90 8.62 -2.97
C ASP A 22 -5.71 7.46 -2.39
N ALA A 23 -6.79 7.80 -1.67
CA ALA A 23 -7.54 6.84 -0.86
C ALA A 23 -8.05 5.62 -1.66
N TRP A 24 -8.33 5.79 -2.96
CA TRP A 24 -8.91 4.74 -3.79
C TRP A 24 -7.92 3.65 -4.14
N THR A 25 -6.62 3.95 -4.23
CA THR A 25 -5.62 2.94 -4.54
C THR A 25 -5.58 1.85 -3.46
N ALA A 26 -5.64 2.23 -2.19
CA ALA A 26 -5.69 1.28 -1.08
C ALA A 26 -6.98 0.43 -1.11
N LEU A 27 -8.14 1.04 -1.39
CA LEU A 27 -9.42 0.33 -1.44
C LEU A 27 -9.53 -0.60 -2.67
N ILE A 28 -9.06 -0.17 -3.84
CA ILE A 28 -8.98 -1.04 -5.03
C ILE A 28 -8.07 -2.24 -4.74
N MET A 29 -6.91 -2.02 -4.13
CA MET A 29 -5.99 -3.12 -3.83
C MET A 29 -6.56 -4.07 -2.76
N ARG A 30 -7.25 -3.54 -1.73
CA ARG A 30 -8.00 -4.36 -0.75
C ARG A 30 -8.96 -5.31 -1.47
N ASP A 31 -9.76 -4.78 -2.39
CA ASP A 31 -10.78 -5.53 -3.11
C ASP A 31 -10.19 -6.59 -4.03
N VAL A 32 -9.20 -6.22 -4.85
CA VAL A 32 -8.52 -7.14 -5.77
C VAL A 32 -7.83 -8.27 -5.02
N LEU A 33 -7.12 -7.97 -3.93
CA LEU A 33 -6.44 -8.97 -3.10
C LEU A 33 -7.41 -9.87 -2.32
N THR A 34 -8.65 -9.41 -2.11
CA THR A 34 -9.74 -10.21 -1.51
C THR A 34 -10.53 -11.01 -2.54
N GLY A 35 -10.29 -10.77 -3.85
CA GLY A 35 -10.86 -11.53 -4.96
C GLY A 35 -11.93 -10.79 -5.79
N VAL A 36 -12.19 -9.51 -5.53
CA VAL A 36 -13.07 -8.68 -6.36
C VAL A 36 -12.26 -8.15 -7.55
N THR A 37 -12.37 -8.83 -8.68
CA THR A 37 -11.47 -8.60 -9.83
C THR A 37 -12.15 -7.98 -11.05
N ARG A 38 -13.49 -7.89 -11.08
CA ARG A 38 -14.24 -7.36 -12.23
C ARG A 38 -14.45 -5.86 -12.08
N PHE A 39 -14.39 -5.14 -13.20
CA PHE A 39 -14.61 -3.69 -13.22
C PHE A 39 -15.97 -3.29 -12.62
N ASP A 40 -17.05 -3.99 -13.00
CA ASP A 40 -18.39 -3.64 -12.54
C ASP A 40 -18.57 -3.92 -11.04
N ASP A 41 -17.99 -5.01 -10.54
CA ASP A 41 -18.03 -5.34 -9.11
C ASP A 41 -17.21 -4.31 -8.30
N LEU A 42 -16.02 -3.92 -8.77
CA LEU A 42 -15.21 -2.86 -8.18
C LEU A 42 -15.93 -1.51 -8.19
N ALA A 43 -16.60 -1.17 -9.29
CA ALA A 43 -17.36 0.08 -9.38
C ALA A 43 -18.55 0.10 -8.42
N HIS A 44 -19.23 -1.04 -8.28
CA HIS A 44 -20.35 -1.21 -7.38
C HIS A 44 -19.93 -1.14 -5.91
N ASP A 45 -18.88 -1.89 -5.52
CA ASP A 45 -18.38 -1.92 -4.14
C ASP A 45 -17.86 -0.55 -3.68
N LEU A 46 -16.99 0.06 -4.48
CA LEU A 46 -16.32 1.30 -4.11
C LEU A 46 -17.23 2.53 -4.20
N GLY A 47 -18.34 2.45 -4.94
CA GLY A 47 -19.28 3.56 -5.13
C GLY A 47 -18.69 4.79 -5.85
N ILE A 48 -17.55 4.64 -6.53
CA ILE A 48 -16.89 5.72 -7.26
C ILE A 48 -17.32 5.80 -8.72
N SER A 49 -17.16 6.97 -9.34
CA SER A 49 -17.44 7.10 -10.77
C SER A 49 -16.57 6.14 -11.59
N ARG A 50 -17.18 5.52 -12.61
CA ARG A 50 -16.47 4.63 -13.55
C ARG A 50 -15.25 5.30 -14.19
N LYS A 51 -15.32 6.61 -14.45
CA LYS A 51 -14.19 7.39 -14.98
C LYS A 51 -13.00 7.42 -14.00
N VAL A 52 -13.25 7.66 -12.72
CA VAL A 52 -12.20 7.67 -11.69
C VAL A 52 -11.62 6.26 -11.53
N LEU A 53 -12.47 5.24 -11.43
CA LEU A 53 -12.01 3.84 -11.33
C LEU A 53 -11.14 3.43 -12.52
N ALA A 54 -11.59 3.72 -13.75
CA ALA A 54 -10.84 3.41 -14.96
C ALA A 54 -9.46 4.08 -14.98
N ALA A 55 -9.38 5.37 -14.60
CA ALA A 55 -8.09 6.07 -14.52
C ALA A 55 -7.15 5.46 -13.47
N ARG A 56 -7.67 4.99 -12.33
CA ARG A 56 -6.88 4.36 -11.27
C ARG A 56 -6.39 2.97 -11.67
N LEU A 57 -7.27 2.14 -12.20
CA LEU A 57 -6.90 0.82 -12.70
C LEU A 57 -5.89 0.91 -13.84
N ALA A 58 -6.06 1.86 -14.78
CA ALA A 58 -5.09 2.09 -15.85
C ALA A 58 -3.70 2.43 -15.28
N ARG A 59 -3.63 3.34 -14.30
CA ARG A 59 -2.37 3.69 -13.64
C ARG A 59 -1.73 2.50 -12.92
N LEU A 60 -2.52 1.69 -12.21
CA LEU A 60 -2.01 0.50 -11.52
C LEU A 60 -1.51 -0.57 -12.50
N VAL A 61 -2.11 -0.67 -13.68
CA VAL A 61 -1.63 -1.55 -14.76
C VAL A 61 -0.35 -1.02 -15.39
N GLU A 62 -0.28 0.29 -15.67
CA GLU A 62 0.93 0.96 -16.20
C GLU A 62 2.13 0.79 -15.25
N GLU A 63 1.90 0.90 -13.95
CA GLU A 63 2.90 0.68 -12.90
C GLU A 63 3.23 -0.80 -12.65
N GLY A 64 2.57 -1.73 -13.35
CA GLY A 64 2.77 -3.16 -13.16
C GLY A 64 2.36 -3.69 -11.78
N VAL A 65 1.50 -2.97 -11.05
CA VAL A 65 0.90 -3.41 -9.78
C VAL A 65 -0.26 -4.36 -10.06
N LEU A 66 -1.04 -4.06 -11.08
CA LEU A 66 -2.10 -4.93 -11.59
C LEU A 66 -1.77 -5.39 -13.01
N ILE A 67 -2.34 -6.51 -13.40
CA ILE A 67 -2.48 -6.92 -14.80
C ILE A 67 -3.95 -7.01 -15.16
N ARG A 68 -4.25 -6.76 -16.43
CA ARG A 68 -5.58 -6.88 -17.01
C ARG A 68 -5.62 -8.11 -17.90
N GLU A 69 -6.35 -9.12 -17.45
CA GLU A 69 -6.47 -10.40 -18.14
C GLU A 69 -7.86 -10.57 -18.76
N ARG A 70 -7.91 -10.91 -20.05
CA ARG A 70 -9.15 -11.31 -20.70
C ARG A 70 -9.44 -12.77 -20.38
N TYR A 71 -10.64 -13.04 -19.89
CA TYR A 71 -11.11 -14.41 -19.64
C TYR A 71 -12.27 -14.82 -20.55
N GLN A 72 -12.82 -13.88 -21.31
CA GLN A 72 -13.88 -14.13 -22.29
C GLN A 72 -13.69 -13.18 -23.46
N GLU A 73 -13.77 -13.69 -24.70
CA GLU A 73 -13.59 -12.88 -25.91
C GLU A 73 -14.89 -12.21 -26.40
N ARG A 74 -16.06 -12.83 -26.16
CA ARG A 74 -17.37 -12.33 -26.64
C ARG A 74 -18.49 -12.53 -25.62
N PRO A 75 -19.08 -11.44 -25.07
CA PRO A 75 -18.48 -10.10 -25.01
C PRO A 75 -17.12 -10.12 -24.29
N PRO A 76 -16.18 -9.21 -24.61
CA PRO A 76 -14.91 -9.10 -23.91
C PRO A 76 -15.16 -8.92 -22.42
N ARG A 77 -14.63 -9.83 -21.61
CA ARG A 77 -14.62 -9.67 -20.15
C ARG A 77 -13.20 -9.75 -19.63
N GLU A 78 -12.88 -8.76 -18.80
CA GLU A 78 -11.53 -8.55 -18.25
C GLU A 78 -11.60 -8.62 -16.73
N HIS A 79 -10.62 -9.26 -16.11
CA HIS A 79 -10.36 -9.21 -14.67
C HIS A 79 -9.05 -8.47 -14.41
N TYR A 80 -8.97 -7.82 -13.26
CA TYR A 80 -7.76 -7.23 -12.73
C TYR A 80 -7.19 -8.18 -11.68
N ARG A 81 -5.91 -8.53 -11.82
CA ARG A 81 -5.18 -9.33 -10.83
C ARG A 81 -3.96 -8.59 -10.36
N ALA A 82 -3.60 -8.77 -9.09
CA ALA A 82 -2.32 -8.31 -8.58
C ALA A 82 -1.18 -9.08 -9.25
N THR A 83 -0.11 -8.36 -9.58
CA THR A 83 1.19 -8.97 -9.90
C THR A 83 1.94 -9.28 -8.61
N ALA A 84 3.16 -9.84 -8.70
CA ALA A 84 4.05 -9.95 -7.54
C ALA A 84 4.28 -8.59 -6.84
N LYS A 85 4.49 -7.50 -7.62
CA LYS A 85 4.59 -6.13 -7.08
C LYS A 85 3.29 -5.71 -6.38
N GLY A 86 2.14 -6.17 -6.86
CA GLY A 86 0.83 -5.91 -6.26
C GLY A 86 0.58 -6.68 -4.97
N GLU A 87 0.98 -7.94 -4.91
CA GLU A 87 0.83 -8.79 -3.73
C GLU A 87 1.71 -8.32 -2.56
N GLU A 88 2.91 -7.80 -2.86
CA GLU A 88 3.82 -7.22 -1.85
C GLU A 88 3.26 -5.99 -1.12
N LEU A 89 2.13 -5.44 -1.56
CA LEU A 89 1.42 -4.36 -0.86
C LEU A 89 0.52 -4.85 0.26
N TYR A 90 0.21 -6.15 0.31
CA TYR A 90 -0.69 -6.70 1.30
C TYR A 90 -0.26 -6.37 2.75
N PRO A 91 1.03 -6.49 3.15
CA PRO A 91 1.48 -6.09 4.48
C PRO A 91 1.23 -4.60 4.80
N VAL A 92 1.32 -3.71 3.80
CA VAL A 92 1.04 -2.28 3.97
C VAL A 92 -0.45 -2.06 4.25
N LEU A 93 -1.32 -2.75 3.51
CA LEU A 93 -2.78 -2.68 3.73
C LEU A 93 -3.16 -3.24 5.10
N LEU A 94 -2.56 -4.34 5.54
CA LEU A 94 -2.79 -4.89 6.87
C LEU A 94 -2.37 -3.90 7.97
N ALA A 95 -1.22 -3.25 7.83
CA ALA A 95 -0.76 -2.24 8.79
C ALA A 95 -1.68 -1.03 8.84
N LEU A 96 -2.19 -0.58 7.68
CA LEU A 96 -3.19 0.49 7.60
C LEU A 96 -4.51 0.08 8.27
N MET A 97 -4.95 -1.16 8.05
CA MET A 97 -6.18 -1.70 8.67
C MET A 97 -6.05 -1.78 10.19
N GLU A 98 -4.96 -2.34 10.73
CA GLU A 98 -4.73 -2.38 12.19
C GLU A 98 -4.72 -0.97 12.81
N TRP A 99 -4.09 -0.01 12.14
CA TRP A 99 -4.10 1.38 12.60
C TRP A 99 -5.53 1.97 12.57
N GLY A 100 -6.28 1.71 11.49
CA GLY A 100 -7.68 2.11 11.36
C GLY A 100 -8.56 1.50 12.45
N ASP A 101 -8.40 0.21 12.69
CA ASP A 101 -9.12 -0.56 13.70
C ASP A 101 -8.88 -0.03 15.11
N ARG A 102 -7.64 0.34 15.41
CA ARG A 102 -7.26 0.88 16.72
C ARG A 102 -7.86 2.25 17.02
N TRP A 103 -7.93 3.12 16.03
CA TRP A 103 -8.22 4.55 16.25
C TRP A 103 -9.57 5.00 15.72
N TYR A 104 -10.18 4.27 14.79
CA TYR A 104 -11.39 4.68 14.08
C TYR A 104 -12.50 3.62 14.10
N ALA A 105 -12.26 2.43 14.65
CA ALA A 105 -13.34 1.47 14.86
C ALA A 105 -14.41 2.06 15.80
N GLY A 106 -15.67 1.80 15.47
CA GLY A 106 -16.79 2.18 16.33
C GLY A 106 -16.89 1.29 17.58
N SER A 107 -17.92 1.51 18.39
CA SER A 107 -18.17 0.72 19.61
C SER A 107 -18.38 -0.78 19.36
N ALA A 108 -18.79 -1.16 18.15
CA ALA A 108 -18.94 -2.54 17.72
C ALA A 108 -17.59 -3.23 17.39
N GLY A 109 -16.49 -2.47 17.33
CA GLY A 109 -15.16 -2.96 16.96
C GLY A 109 -14.86 -2.92 15.46
N PRO A 110 -13.73 -3.52 15.04
CA PRO A 110 -13.28 -3.56 13.65
C PRO A 110 -14.29 -4.17 12.67
N PRO A 111 -14.44 -3.63 11.45
CA PRO A 111 -15.36 -4.19 10.45
C PRO A 111 -14.86 -5.48 9.81
N ALA A 112 -13.56 -5.79 9.92
CA ALA A 112 -12.93 -6.99 9.39
C ALA A 112 -11.92 -7.56 10.40
N ARG A 113 -11.62 -8.86 10.27
CA ARG A 113 -10.65 -9.58 11.11
C ARG A 113 -9.72 -10.39 10.22
N ILE A 114 -8.43 -10.47 10.56
CA ILE A 114 -7.46 -11.31 9.83
C ILE A 114 -7.36 -12.66 10.53
N ARG A 115 -7.55 -13.73 9.78
CA ARG A 115 -7.35 -15.11 10.23
C ARG A 115 -6.07 -15.65 9.59
N HIS A 116 -5.08 -16.00 10.40
CA HIS A 116 -3.91 -16.72 9.89
C HIS A 116 -4.31 -18.14 9.49
N LEU A 117 -4.22 -18.46 8.20
CA LEU A 117 -4.65 -19.75 7.67
C LEU A 117 -3.83 -20.92 8.25
N GLY A 118 -2.53 -20.73 8.52
CA GLY A 118 -1.66 -21.79 9.01
C GLY A 118 -2.00 -22.26 10.44
N CYS A 119 -2.43 -21.36 11.33
CA CYS A 119 -2.76 -21.73 12.72
C CYS A 119 -4.25 -21.58 13.08
N GLY A 120 -5.07 -21.06 12.15
CA GLY A 120 -6.50 -20.87 12.37
C GLY A 120 -6.84 -19.83 13.45
N ARG A 121 -5.88 -18.99 13.87
CA ARG A 121 -6.12 -17.93 14.86
C ARG A 121 -6.24 -16.57 14.21
N ASP A 122 -7.02 -15.73 14.85
CA ASP A 122 -7.04 -14.32 14.54
C ASP A 122 -5.72 -13.65 14.89
N THR A 123 -5.30 -12.72 14.05
CA THR A 123 -4.00 -12.06 14.18
C THR A 123 -4.07 -10.61 13.72
N THR A 124 -3.04 -9.86 14.10
CA THR A 124 -2.70 -8.54 13.56
C THR A 124 -1.31 -8.64 12.92
N PRO A 125 -0.99 -7.85 11.88
CA PRO A 125 0.37 -7.79 11.34
C PRO A 125 1.38 -7.29 12.40
N VAL A 126 2.58 -7.86 12.37
CA VAL A 126 3.73 -7.37 13.15
C VAL A 126 4.91 -7.15 12.22
N SER A 127 5.40 -5.91 12.14
CA SER A 127 6.69 -5.62 11.52
C SER A 127 7.80 -5.99 12.50
N ALA A 128 8.63 -6.97 12.15
CA ALA A 128 9.67 -7.49 13.03
C ALA A 128 11.06 -7.42 12.37
N CYS A 129 12.10 -7.39 13.19
CA CYS A 129 13.48 -7.48 12.76
C CYS A 129 13.72 -8.81 12.05
N ALA A 130 14.20 -8.76 10.81
CA ALA A 130 14.46 -9.96 10.02
C ALA A 130 15.57 -10.86 10.60
N HIS A 131 16.40 -10.34 11.51
CA HIS A 131 17.51 -11.09 12.12
C HIS A 131 17.10 -11.83 13.40
N CYS A 132 16.44 -11.14 14.35
CA CYS A 132 16.12 -11.69 15.67
C CYS A 132 14.62 -11.91 15.92
N GLY A 133 13.73 -11.41 15.05
CA GLY A 133 12.28 -11.50 15.19
C GLY A 133 11.65 -10.50 16.18
N GLU A 134 12.42 -9.61 16.80
CA GLU A 134 11.88 -8.59 17.70
C GLU A 134 11.00 -7.58 16.94
N PRO A 135 9.81 -7.20 17.44
CA PRO A 135 8.98 -6.17 16.82
C PRO A 135 9.71 -4.84 16.65
N LEU A 136 9.61 -4.23 15.47
CA LEU A 136 10.19 -2.93 15.15
C LEU A 136 9.28 -1.82 15.66
N THR A 137 9.85 -0.88 16.40
CA THR A 137 9.16 0.27 17.00
C THR A 137 10.00 1.53 16.81
N VAL A 138 9.41 2.71 17.07
CA VAL A 138 10.16 3.98 17.06
C VAL A 138 11.27 4.00 18.12
N GLY A 139 11.14 3.23 19.20
CA GLY A 139 12.11 3.20 20.31
C GLY A 139 13.29 2.25 20.12
N ASN A 140 13.16 1.22 19.28
CA ASN A 140 14.22 0.23 19.01
C ASN A 140 14.70 0.23 17.56
N THR A 141 14.32 1.24 16.76
CA THR A 141 14.81 1.42 15.39
C THR A 141 15.34 2.82 15.14
N THR A 142 16.30 2.91 14.23
CA THR A 142 16.79 4.18 13.69
C THR A 142 16.92 4.07 12.18
N GLN A 143 16.75 5.20 11.50
CA GLN A 143 17.08 5.29 10.07
C GLN A 143 18.49 5.82 9.92
N LEU A 144 19.25 5.17 9.05
CA LEU A 144 20.59 5.56 8.61
C LEU A 144 20.54 5.99 7.14
N PRO A 145 21.49 6.81 6.66
CA PRO A 145 21.57 7.14 5.25
C PRO A 145 21.82 5.87 4.43
N GLY A 146 21.08 5.72 3.33
CA GLY A 146 21.32 4.69 2.34
C GLY A 146 22.09 5.24 1.13
N PRO A 147 22.60 4.38 0.22
CA PRO A 147 23.35 4.81 -0.96
C PRO A 147 22.60 5.78 -1.91
N GLY A 148 21.27 5.73 -1.90
CA GLY A 148 20.41 6.64 -2.68
C GLY A 148 19.98 7.92 -1.94
N GLY A 149 20.45 8.11 -0.70
CA GLY A 149 20.13 9.26 0.13
C GLY A 149 20.77 10.54 -0.41
N ARG A 150 19.97 11.60 -0.57
CA ARG A 150 20.45 12.92 -0.97
C ARG A 150 19.63 14.02 -0.31
N THR A 151 20.28 15.14 -0.01
CA THR A 151 19.62 16.34 0.49
C THR A 151 18.97 17.09 -0.68
N GLY A 152 17.66 17.29 -0.61
CA GLY A 152 16.88 17.98 -1.65
C GLY A 152 15.45 18.28 -1.20
N PRO A 153 14.55 18.69 -2.11
CA PRO A 153 13.13 18.84 -1.79
C PRO A 153 12.57 17.59 -1.09
N GLY A 154 11.85 17.78 0.03
CA GLY A 154 11.33 16.68 0.87
C GLY A 154 12.35 16.07 1.84
N THR A 155 13.65 16.32 1.69
CA THR A 155 14.72 15.77 2.56
C THR A 155 15.71 16.82 3.07
N ARG A 156 15.44 18.12 2.90
CA ARG A 156 16.39 19.20 3.29
C ARG A 156 16.81 19.14 4.76
N VAL A 157 15.88 18.78 5.65
CA VAL A 157 16.14 18.64 7.09
C VAL A 157 16.44 17.18 7.45
N LEU A 158 15.74 16.23 6.81
CA LEU A 158 15.88 14.81 7.09
C LEU A 158 17.27 14.29 6.72
N GLY A 159 17.82 14.66 5.57
CA GLY A 159 19.10 14.18 5.06
C GLY A 159 20.26 14.41 6.05
N PRO A 160 20.52 15.66 6.48
CA PRO A 160 21.54 15.94 7.49
C PRO A 160 21.30 15.22 8.82
N LEU A 161 20.04 15.07 9.24
CA LEU A 161 19.68 14.36 10.48
C LEU A 161 20.03 12.88 10.41
N LEU A 162 19.80 12.23 9.27
CA LEU A 162 20.18 10.82 9.06
C LEU A 162 21.71 10.66 9.03
N ALA A 163 22.43 11.54 8.31
CA ALA A 163 23.89 11.50 8.26
C ALA A 163 24.53 11.62 9.65
N ALA A 164 23.99 12.47 10.53
CA ALA A 164 24.46 12.61 11.92
C ALA A 164 24.21 11.37 12.80
N ARG A 165 23.40 10.39 12.37
CA ARG A 165 23.16 9.14 13.09
C ARG A 165 24.20 8.06 12.78
N GLU A 166 24.83 8.10 11.62
CA GLU A 166 25.81 7.09 11.20
C GLU A 166 27.15 7.24 11.94
N GLY A 167 27.49 8.46 12.35
CA GLY A 167 28.71 8.74 13.12
C GLY A 167 28.59 8.57 14.64
N ARG A 168 27.50 7.98 15.15
CA ARG A 168 27.27 7.70 16.58
C ARG A 168 27.25 6.21 16.83
#